data_AF-A0A3Q2Q3H8-F1
#
_entry.id   AF-A0A3Q2Q3H8-F1
#
_cell.length_a   1.000
_cell.length_b   1.000
_cell.length_c   1.000
_cell.angle_alpha   90.00
_cell.angle_beta   90.00
_cell.angle_gamma   90.00
#
_symmetry.space_group_name_H-M   'P 1'
#
loop_
_entity.id
_entity.type
_entity.pdbx_description
1 polymer ?
#
loop_
_entity_poly.entity_id
_entity_poly.type
_entity_poly.pdbx_seq_one_letter_code
_entity_poly.pdbx_strand_id
1 'polypeptide(L)'
;MAVCARGLDKFVASLRFCRKWQLQNERLFSTSACRPAAGSEPPKFVPPSKPVIVDKTQSVASMRKFLSPEFVPPRQRTAPFKFFLERKDMVRRRKMLNIPEFYVGSVLAVTMADPNASGKTNRFVGICIQRGGKGLGATFVLRNIVNGQGVEICYELYNPRIQKMEVLKLEKRLDDNLMYLRDALPEYSTIDPEMKPVPFSPTGEVPVNQLKVRMRPKPWSKHWERPKFNIQGIRFDQCLTPRQMEGAQKRAQPWLEYDMLKEYDTSKLQQQILQEVELEMSS
;
A
#
# COMPACT_ATOMS: atom_id res chain seq x y z
N MET A 1 55.35 -40.67 36.93
CA MET A 1 56.24 -39.65 37.55
C MET A 1 55.41 -38.37 37.64
N ALA A 2 54.75 -38.05 38.77
CA ALA A 2 55.30 -37.42 39.99
C ALA A 2 56.21 -36.23 39.62
N VAL A 3 55.92 -34.96 39.97
CA VAL A 3 56.13 -34.27 41.27
C VAL A 3 55.69 -32.80 41.01
N CYS A 4 54.83 -32.07 41.73
CA CYS A 4 54.71 -31.66 43.15
C CYS A 4 55.71 -30.59 43.64
N ALA A 5 55.24 -29.36 43.90
CA ALA A 5 55.72 -28.40 44.94
C ALA A 5 54.75 -27.18 44.88
N ARG A 6 53.92 -26.77 45.88
CA ARG A 6 54.11 -26.44 47.32
C ARG A 6 55.28 -25.47 47.51
N GLY A 7 55.22 -24.33 48.19
CA GLY A 7 54.35 -23.66 49.17
C GLY A 7 55.26 -22.61 49.86
N LEU A 8 54.81 -21.44 50.33
CA LEU A 8 54.44 -21.12 51.73
C LEU A 8 54.57 -19.56 51.87
N ASP A 9 53.59 -18.81 52.41
CA ASP A 9 53.30 -18.54 53.85
C ASP A 9 54.23 -17.42 54.42
N LYS A 10 53.89 -16.34 55.15
CA LYS A 10 52.91 -15.99 56.21
C LYS A 10 52.89 -14.42 56.33
N PHE A 11 51.89 -13.71 56.86
CA PHE A 11 51.57 -13.46 58.28
C PHE A 11 50.31 -12.54 58.32
N VAL A 12 49.16 -12.94 58.86
CA VAL A 12 48.62 -12.70 60.22
C VAL A 12 48.76 -11.26 60.77
N ALA A 13 47.63 -10.56 60.87
CA ALA A 13 47.26 -9.80 62.08
C ALA A 13 45.73 -9.66 62.16
N SER A 14 45.17 -10.26 63.21
CA SER A 14 43.79 -10.13 63.64
C SER A 14 43.64 -8.93 64.56
N LEU A 15 42.57 -8.16 64.42
CA LEU A 15 41.96 -7.42 65.53
C LEU A 15 40.44 -7.42 65.33
N ARG A 16 39.77 -8.20 66.18
CA ARG A 16 38.34 -8.13 66.43
C ARG A 16 38.05 -6.78 67.10
N PHE A 17 37.02 -6.07 66.68
CA PHE A 17 36.13 -5.43 67.65
C PHE A 17 34.72 -5.29 67.08
N CYS A 18 33.77 -5.76 67.89
CA CYS A 18 32.34 -5.74 67.67
C CYS A 18 31.81 -4.33 67.38
N ARG A 19 30.78 -4.23 66.54
CA ARG A 19 29.47 -3.71 66.96
C ARG A 19 28.41 -3.97 65.90
N LYS A 20 27.39 -4.70 66.35
CA LYS A 20 26.06 -4.81 65.74
C LYS A 20 25.56 -3.42 65.37
N TRP A 21 25.22 -3.20 64.10
CA TRP A 21 24.20 -2.23 63.72
C TRP A 21 23.27 -2.93 62.73
N GLN A 22 22.14 -3.40 63.26
CA GLN A 22 20.98 -3.79 62.47
C GLN A 22 20.53 -2.55 61.69
N LEU A 23 20.86 -2.47 60.40
CA LEU A 23 20.03 -1.71 59.49
C LEU A 23 18.76 -2.52 59.27
N GLN A 24 17.76 -2.23 60.10
CA GLN A 24 16.38 -2.58 59.80
C GLN A 24 16.06 -2.02 58.41
N ASN A 25 15.60 -2.91 57.53
CA ASN A 25 14.89 -2.52 56.33
C ASN A 25 13.68 -1.69 56.77
N GLU A 26 13.83 -0.37 56.77
CA GLU A 26 12.73 0.59 56.71
C GLU A 26 12.05 0.39 55.35
N ARG A 27 11.22 -0.65 55.27
CA ARG A 27 10.12 -0.70 54.31
C ARG A 27 9.24 0.49 54.66
N LEU A 28 9.48 1.63 54.01
CA LEU A 28 8.52 2.72 53.93
C LEU A 28 7.31 2.17 53.17
N PHE A 29 6.43 1.52 53.92
CA PHE A 29 5.05 1.31 53.51
C PHE A 29 4.47 2.71 53.34
N SER A 30 4.31 3.13 52.08
CA SER A 30 3.51 4.31 51.75
C SER A 30 2.09 4.05 52.25
N THR A 31 1.78 4.52 53.46
CA THR A 31 0.42 4.63 53.95
C THR A 31 -0.21 5.91 53.38
N SER A 32 -0.31 6.00 52.05
CA SER A 32 -1.29 6.90 51.46
C SER A 32 -2.65 6.24 51.66
N ALA A 33 -3.33 6.64 52.73
CA ALA A 33 -4.71 6.27 52.97
C ALA A 33 -5.58 6.81 51.83
N CYS A 34 -5.82 5.98 50.81
CA CYS A 34 -6.90 6.20 49.86
C CYS A 34 -8.20 6.07 50.64
N ARG A 35 -8.82 7.20 51.01
CA ARG A 35 -10.21 7.22 51.48
C ARG A 35 -11.06 6.52 50.41
N PRO A 36 -11.78 5.43 50.70
CA PRO A 36 -12.81 4.96 49.79
C PRO A 36 -13.90 6.03 49.81
N ALA A 37 -14.00 6.84 48.76
CA ALA A 37 -15.21 7.60 48.52
C ALA A 37 -16.34 6.58 48.39
N ALA A 38 -17.35 6.69 49.24
CA ALA A 38 -18.51 5.82 49.22
C ALA A 38 -19.20 5.92 47.85
N GLY A 39 -19.30 4.78 47.15
CA GLY A 39 -20.30 4.57 46.09
C GLY A 39 -19.88 4.73 44.62
N SER A 40 -18.60 4.90 44.26
CA SER A 40 -18.20 4.95 42.84
C SER A 40 -17.20 3.86 42.47
N GLU A 41 -17.53 3.08 41.43
CA GLU A 41 -16.58 2.19 40.76
C GLU A 41 -15.30 2.96 40.41
N PRO A 42 -14.10 2.33 40.48
CA PRO A 42 -12.88 2.98 40.00
C PRO A 42 -13.07 3.47 38.56
N PRO A 43 -12.59 4.68 38.19
CA PRO A 43 -12.80 5.22 36.86
C PRO A 43 -12.26 4.23 35.82
N LYS A 44 -13.15 3.77 34.93
CA LYS A 44 -12.80 2.83 33.85
C LYS A 44 -11.72 3.47 32.98
N PHE A 45 -10.63 2.75 32.74
CA PHE A 45 -9.55 3.22 31.86
C PHE A 45 -10.13 3.64 30.50
N VAL A 46 -9.98 4.90 30.15
CA VAL A 46 -10.34 5.43 28.83
C VAL A 46 -9.09 5.36 27.96
N PRO A 47 -9.09 4.57 26.87
CA PRO A 47 -7.94 4.49 26.00
C PRO A 47 -7.65 5.88 25.39
N PRO A 48 -6.38 6.30 25.31
CA PRO A 48 -6.04 7.59 24.71
C PRO A 48 -6.42 7.60 23.22
N SER A 49 -6.82 8.76 22.73
CA SER A 49 -7.00 8.96 21.30
C SER A 49 -5.66 8.81 20.57
N LYS A 50 -5.72 8.38 19.30
CA LYS A 50 -4.50 8.25 18.49
C LYS A 50 -3.85 9.64 18.33
N PRO A 51 -2.54 9.78 18.56
CA PRO A 51 -1.87 11.06 18.38
C PRO A 51 -1.90 11.48 16.91
N VAL A 52 -2.33 12.71 16.64
CA VAL A 52 -2.28 13.31 15.31
C VAL A 52 -0.94 14.02 15.19
N ILE A 53 0.01 13.39 14.50
CA ILE A 53 1.35 13.94 14.26
C ILE A 53 1.28 14.82 13.01
N VAL A 54 1.46 16.13 13.18
CA VAL A 54 1.58 17.09 12.07
C VAL A 54 2.93 17.76 12.15
N ASP A 55 3.78 17.48 11.18
CA ASP A 55 5.08 18.13 11.04
C ASP A 55 4.88 19.54 10.48
N LYS A 56 4.80 20.53 11.37
CA LYS A 56 4.62 21.96 11.01
C LYS A 56 5.80 22.54 10.22
N THR A 57 6.92 21.82 10.15
CA THR A 57 8.12 22.17 9.39
C THR A 57 7.98 21.89 7.90
N GLN A 58 7.08 20.97 7.51
CA GLN A 58 6.75 20.74 6.10
C GLN A 58 5.91 21.91 5.60
N SER A 59 6.41 22.64 4.60
CA SER A 59 5.69 23.78 4.05
C SER A 59 4.36 23.33 3.42
N VAL A 60 3.33 24.17 3.58
CA VAL A 60 1.96 24.01 3.04
C VAL A 60 1.93 23.78 1.51
N ALA A 61 3.05 24.04 0.83
CA ALA A 61 3.28 23.84 -0.61
C ALA A 61 3.15 22.38 -1.09
N SER A 62 3.03 21.41 -0.19
CA SER A 62 3.02 19.97 -0.49
C SER A 62 1.63 19.31 -0.48
N MET A 63 0.52 20.07 -0.46
CA MET A 63 -0.82 19.45 -0.61
C MET A 63 -1.01 18.94 -2.05
N ARG A 64 -0.60 17.68 -2.27
CA ARG A 64 -0.75 16.94 -3.51
C ARG A 64 -2.24 16.86 -3.87
N LYS A 65 -2.61 17.46 -5.00
CA LYS A 65 -3.94 17.26 -5.60
C LYS A 65 -3.95 15.95 -6.38
N PHE A 66 -4.71 14.96 -5.91
CA PHE A 66 -4.89 13.70 -6.61
C PHE A 66 -6.16 13.73 -7.46
N LEU A 67 -6.01 13.57 -8.78
CA LEU A 67 -7.12 13.28 -9.68
C LEU A 67 -7.06 11.82 -10.11
N SER A 68 -8.17 11.11 -9.95
CA SER A 68 -8.23 9.70 -10.32
C SER A 68 -8.32 9.53 -11.85
N PRO A 69 -7.59 8.57 -12.47
CA PRO A 69 -7.39 8.48 -13.92
C PRO A 69 -8.66 8.26 -14.75
N GLU A 70 -9.74 7.76 -14.16
CA GLU A 70 -11.01 7.55 -14.86
C GLU A 70 -11.81 8.82 -15.13
N PHE A 71 -11.51 9.92 -14.42
CA PHE A 71 -12.14 11.21 -14.68
C PHE A 71 -11.63 11.84 -15.98
N VAL A 72 -10.38 11.56 -16.36
CA VAL A 72 -9.76 12.11 -17.57
C VAL A 72 -10.29 11.32 -18.79
N PRO A 73 -11.11 11.92 -19.66
CA PRO A 73 -11.68 11.25 -20.81
C PRO A 73 -10.59 10.88 -21.84
N PRO A 74 -10.84 9.90 -22.72
CA PRO A 74 -9.93 9.60 -23.81
C PRO A 74 -10.01 10.67 -24.91
N ARG A 75 -8.97 10.73 -25.75
CA ARG A 75 -8.96 11.59 -26.95
C ARG A 75 -9.99 11.09 -27.96
N GLN A 76 -11.18 11.71 -27.98
CA GLN A 76 -12.30 11.35 -28.87
C GLN A 76 -13.17 12.57 -29.23
N ARG A 77 -14.06 12.41 -30.21
CA ARG A 77 -14.96 13.48 -30.73
C ARG A 77 -16.33 13.56 -30.05
N THR A 78 -16.50 12.89 -28.91
CA THR A 78 -17.77 12.90 -28.16
C THR A 78 -18.04 14.26 -27.54
N ALA A 79 -19.30 14.68 -27.51
CA ALA A 79 -19.70 15.95 -26.91
C ALA A 79 -19.27 16.06 -25.42
N PRO A 80 -18.67 17.18 -25.00
CA PRO A 80 -18.23 17.37 -23.60
C PRO A 80 -19.32 17.18 -22.55
N PHE A 81 -20.57 17.51 -22.91
CA PHE A 81 -21.73 17.37 -22.03
C PHE A 81 -21.94 15.93 -21.52
N LYS A 82 -21.63 14.92 -22.34
CA LYS A 82 -21.70 13.50 -21.93
C LYS A 82 -20.78 13.24 -20.74
N PHE A 83 -19.55 13.75 -20.79
CA PHE A 83 -18.58 13.57 -19.71
C PHE A 83 -18.91 14.41 -18.48
N PHE A 84 -19.53 15.58 -18.67
CA PHE A 84 -20.03 16.38 -17.55
C PHE A 84 -21.08 15.62 -16.74
N LEU A 85 -22.12 15.08 -17.41
CA LEU A 85 -23.15 14.27 -16.74
C LEU A 85 -22.56 13.02 -16.07
N GLU A 86 -21.68 12.31 -16.77
CA GLU A 86 -21.02 11.12 -16.23
C GLU A 86 -20.17 11.45 -14.99
N ARG A 87 -19.45 12.57 -14.98
CA ARG A 87 -18.68 13.03 -13.82
C ARG A 87 -19.57 13.40 -12.64
N LYS A 88 -20.69 14.06 -12.89
CA LYS A 88 -21.68 14.37 -11.86
C LYS A 88 -22.18 13.11 -11.17
N ASP A 89 -22.50 12.07 -11.93
CA ASP A 89 -22.95 10.78 -11.37
C ASP A 89 -21.84 10.02 -10.63
N MET A 90 -20.60 10.06 -11.14
CA MET A 90 -19.44 9.52 -10.42
C MET A 90 -19.23 10.18 -9.06
N VAL A 91 -19.33 11.51 -8.99
CA VAL A 91 -19.19 12.27 -7.74
C VAL A 91 -20.31 11.94 -6.76
N ARG A 92 -21.56 11.88 -7.22
CA ARG A 92 -22.70 11.42 -6.42
C ARG A 92 -22.47 10.03 -5.81
N ARG A 93 -21.93 9.09 -6.59
CA ARG A 93 -21.59 7.74 -6.10
C ARG A 93 -20.47 7.79 -5.05
N ARG A 94 -19.46 8.64 -5.21
CA ARG A 94 -18.36 8.84 -4.24
C ARG A 94 -18.82 9.45 -2.91
N LYS A 95 -19.89 10.24 -2.91
CA LYS A 95 -20.51 10.72 -1.66
C LYS A 95 -21.08 9.55 -0.83
N MET A 96 -21.56 8.50 -1.49
CA MET A 96 -22.12 7.31 -0.82
C MET A 96 -21.05 6.25 -0.49
N LEU A 97 -20.01 6.11 -1.31
CA LEU A 97 -18.91 5.16 -1.13
C LEU A 97 -17.58 5.89 -1.12
N ASN A 98 -16.84 5.78 -0.02
CA ASN A 98 -15.48 6.31 0.06
C ASN A 98 -14.55 5.47 -0.85
N ILE A 99 -14.14 6.07 -1.98
CA ILE A 99 -13.16 5.49 -2.89
C ILE A 99 -11.80 6.12 -2.60
N PRO A 100 -10.86 5.38 -1.98
CA PRO A 100 -9.55 5.90 -1.62
C PRO A 100 -8.65 6.13 -2.84
N GLU A 101 -7.59 6.91 -2.65
CA GLU A 101 -6.48 7.01 -3.61
C GLU A 101 -5.70 5.69 -3.64
N PHE A 102 -5.46 5.15 -4.83
CA PHE A 102 -4.59 3.99 -5.03
C PHE A 102 -3.99 3.96 -6.42
N TYR A 103 -2.88 3.24 -6.57
CA TYR A 103 -2.15 3.10 -7.82
C TYR A 103 -2.01 1.64 -8.22
N VAL A 104 -1.53 1.42 -9.44
CA VAL A 104 -1.07 0.09 -9.85
C VAL A 104 0.15 -0.27 -9.00
N GLY A 105 0.11 -1.44 -8.38
CA GLY A 105 1.07 -1.87 -7.37
C GLY A 105 0.59 -1.78 -5.93
N SER A 106 -0.45 -1.00 -5.65
CA SER A 106 -1.02 -0.90 -4.30
C SER A 106 -1.79 -2.17 -3.91
N VAL A 107 -1.81 -2.50 -2.62
CA VAL A 107 -2.58 -3.64 -2.07
C VAL A 107 -3.91 -3.14 -1.56
N LEU A 108 -4.99 -3.72 -2.06
CA LEU A 108 -6.36 -3.35 -1.74
C LEU A 108 -7.10 -4.52 -1.10
N ALA A 109 -8.02 -4.20 -0.19
CA ALA A 109 -9.06 -5.10 0.28
C ALA A 109 -10.42 -4.56 -0.15
N VAL A 110 -11.14 -5.32 -0.97
CA VAL A 110 -12.46 -4.94 -1.49
C VAL A 110 -13.50 -5.87 -0.90
N THR A 111 -14.53 -5.28 -0.30
CA THR A 111 -15.70 -5.99 0.22
C THR A 111 -16.89 -5.74 -0.71
N MET A 112 -17.37 -6.81 -1.34
CA MET A 112 -18.50 -6.79 -2.27
C MET A 112 -19.66 -7.61 -1.70
N ALA A 113 -20.90 -7.16 -1.92
CA ALA A 113 -22.10 -7.95 -1.70
C ALA A 113 -22.23 -9.04 -2.77
N ASP A 114 -22.34 -10.30 -2.34
CA ASP A 114 -22.55 -11.46 -3.20
C ASP A 114 -23.68 -12.31 -2.62
N PRO A 115 -24.83 -12.46 -3.31
CA PRO A 115 -25.97 -13.21 -2.79
C PRO A 115 -25.67 -14.69 -2.53
N ASN A 116 -24.67 -15.26 -3.19
CA ASN A 116 -24.34 -16.68 -3.09
C ASN A 116 -23.31 -17.00 -2.00
N ALA A 117 -22.66 -15.97 -1.44
CA ALA A 117 -21.70 -16.15 -0.34
C ALA A 117 -22.45 -16.40 0.98
N SER A 118 -21.87 -17.23 1.87
CA SER A 118 -22.48 -17.60 3.16
C SER A 118 -22.86 -16.40 4.04
N GLY A 119 -22.10 -15.30 3.96
CA GLY A 119 -22.37 -14.05 4.67
C GLY A 119 -22.97 -12.94 3.79
N LYS A 120 -23.47 -13.26 2.59
CA LYS A 120 -23.89 -12.32 1.54
C LYS A 120 -22.84 -11.28 1.13
N THR A 121 -21.60 -11.47 1.60
CA THR A 121 -20.49 -10.54 1.48
C THR A 121 -19.23 -11.34 1.21
N ASN A 122 -18.39 -10.82 0.34
CA ASN A 122 -17.13 -11.42 -0.07
C ASN A 122 -16.03 -10.36 0.04
N ARG A 123 -14.99 -10.66 0.81
CA ARG A 123 -13.81 -9.82 0.97
C ARG A 123 -12.66 -10.46 0.21
N PHE A 124 -12.09 -9.73 -0.74
CA PHE A 124 -10.91 -10.15 -1.48
C PHE A 124 -9.76 -9.16 -1.28
N VAL A 125 -8.57 -9.69 -1.00
CA VAL A 125 -7.34 -8.92 -0.83
C VAL A 125 -6.39 -9.27 -1.95
N GLY A 126 -5.78 -8.26 -2.58
CA GLY A 126 -4.78 -8.48 -3.62
C GLY A 126 -4.09 -7.21 -4.09
N ILE A 127 -3.09 -7.38 -4.95
CA ILE A 127 -2.38 -6.28 -5.60
C ILE A 127 -3.18 -5.81 -6.82
N CYS A 128 -3.31 -4.49 -6.95
CA CYS A 128 -3.88 -3.89 -8.16
C CYS A 128 -2.88 -3.99 -9.31
N ILE A 129 -3.17 -4.83 -10.31
CA ILE A 129 -2.26 -5.07 -11.45
C ILE A 129 -2.53 -4.13 -12.64
N GLN A 130 -3.76 -3.69 -12.80
CA GLN A 130 -4.16 -2.78 -13.87
C GLN A 130 -5.35 -1.96 -13.43
N ARG A 131 -5.36 -0.69 -13.84
CA ARG A 131 -6.54 0.16 -13.86
C ARG A 131 -6.93 0.43 -15.30
N GLY A 132 -8.21 0.27 -15.62
CA GLY A 132 -8.74 0.39 -16.97
C GLY A 132 -10.10 1.09 -16.96
N GLY A 133 -10.66 1.26 -18.15
CA GLY A 133 -11.93 1.95 -18.33
C GLY A 133 -11.84 3.46 -18.04
N LYS A 134 -12.95 4.15 -18.31
CA LYS A 134 -13.12 5.59 -18.16
C LYS A 134 -14.56 5.85 -17.70
N GLY A 135 -14.77 6.95 -16.97
CA GLY A 135 -16.10 7.31 -16.50
C GLY A 135 -16.69 6.26 -15.54
N LEU A 136 -17.98 5.97 -15.66
CA LEU A 136 -18.67 5.02 -14.77
C LEU A 136 -18.20 3.57 -14.96
N GLY A 137 -17.70 3.22 -16.15
CA GLY A 137 -17.17 1.90 -16.49
C GLY A 137 -15.70 1.69 -16.08
N ALA A 138 -15.19 2.49 -15.14
CA ALA A 138 -13.83 2.36 -14.65
C ALA A 138 -13.63 1.04 -13.89
N THR A 139 -12.60 0.29 -14.24
CA THR A 139 -12.31 -1.03 -13.68
C THR A 139 -10.89 -1.12 -13.14
N PHE A 140 -10.68 -2.05 -12.24
CA PHE A 140 -9.35 -2.43 -11.77
C PHE A 140 -9.30 -3.93 -11.49
N VAL A 141 -8.14 -4.53 -11.72
CA VAL A 141 -7.93 -5.96 -11.53
C VAL A 141 -7.09 -6.18 -10.29
N LEU A 142 -7.63 -6.94 -9.34
CA LEU A 142 -6.89 -7.43 -8.19
C LEU A 142 -6.38 -8.84 -8.46
N ARG A 143 -5.11 -9.09 -8.14
CA ARG A 143 -4.48 -10.40 -8.22
C ARG A 143 -4.01 -10.84 -6.84
N ASN A 144 -4.25 -12.10 -6.51
CA ASN A 144 -3.63 -12.76 -5.36
C ASN A 144 -3.43 -14.25 -5.65
N ILE A 145 -2.54 -14.91 -4.92
CA ILE A 145 -2.40 -16.36 -4.92
C ILE A 145 -2.98 -16.88 -3.62
N VAL A 146 -4.10 -17.58 -3.73
CA VAL A 146 -4.82 -18.17 -2.59
C VAL A 146 -4.71 -19.68 -2.71
N ASN A 147 -4.19 -20.33 -1.67
CA ASN A 147 -4.00 -21.79 -1.63
C ASN A 147 -3.24 -22.34 -2.85
N GLY A 148 -2.19 -21.62 -3.29
CA GLY A 148 -1.38 -22.00 -4.46
C GLY A 148 -2.02 -21.71 -5.83
N GLN A 149 -3.28 -21.27 -5.87
CA GLN A 149 -3.98 -20.92 -7.10
C GLN A 149 -3.98 -19.40 -7.32
N GLY A 150 -3.60 -18.97 -8.52
CA GLY A 150 -3.69 -17.56 -8.91
C GLY A 150 -5.13 -17.17 -9.19
N VAL A 151 -5.66 -16.20 -8.44
CA VAL A 151 -7.01 -15.66 -8.58
C VAL A 151 -6.91 -14.20 -9.01
N GLU A 152 -7.69 -13.84 -10.03
CA GLU A 152 -7.84 -12.46 -10.47
C GLU A 152 -9.31 -12.08 -10.49
N ILE A 153 -9.64 -10.93 -9.91
CA ILE A 153 -11.00 -10.40 -9.91
C ILE A 153 -10.96 -8.99 -10.49
N CYS A 154 -11.77 -8.77 -11.53
CA CYS A 154 -12.00 -7.45 -12.10
C CYS A 154 -13.17 -6.79 -11.37
N TYR A 155 -12.89 -5.66 -10.72
CA TYR A 155 -13.89 -4.85 -10.04
C TYR A 155 -14.18 -3.60 -10.85
N GLU A 156 -15.46 -3.21 -10.88
CA GLU A 156 -15.92 -1.92 -11.38
C GLU A 156 -15.98 -0.93 -10.22
N LEU A 157 -15.29 0.21 -10.32
CA LEU A 157 -15.16 1.19 -9.23
C LEU A 157 -16.50 1.70 -8.70
N TYR A 158 -17.46 1.93 -9.59
CA TYR A 158 -18.74 2.55 -9.26
C TYR A 158 -19.88 1.54 -9.05
N ASN A 159 -19.57 0.24 -9.01
CA ASN A 159 -20.60 -0.78 -8.85
C ASN A 159 -21.33 -0.63 -7.50
N PRO A 160 -22.68 -0.69 -7.47
CA PRO A 160 -23.46 -0.57 -6.24
C PRO A 160 -23.22 -1.73 -5.27
N ARG A 161 -22.75 -2.89 -5.75
CA ARG A 161 -22.44 -4.04 -4.90
C ARG A 161 -21.19 -3.85 -4.04
N ILE A 162 -20.32 -2.89 -4.36
CA ILE A 162 -19.15 -2.59 -3.53
C ILE A 162 -19.62 -1.88 -2.27
N GLN A 163 -19.36 -2.50 -1.12
CA GLN A 163 -19.70 -1.97 0.20
C GLN A 163 -18.55 -1.16 0.79
N LYS A 164 -17.31 -1.67 0.67
CA LYS A 164 -16.12 -1.03 1.25
C LYS A 164 -14.88 -1.29 0.42
N MET A 165 -14.06 -0.27 0.26
CA MET A 165 -12.72 -0.36 -0.32
C MET A 165 -11.70 0.14 0.70
N GLU A 166 -10.73 -0.69 1.04
CA GLU A 166 -9.64 -0.36 1.96
C GLU A 166 -8.31 -0.46 1.23
N VAL A 167 -7.45 0.54 1.42
CA VAL A 167 -6.05 0.46 0.99
C VAL A 167 -5.25 -0.12 2.14
N LEU A 168 -4.70 -1.32 1.94
CA LEU A 168 -3.83 -1.95 2.94
C LEU A 168 -2.40 -1.44 2.82
N LYS A 169 -1.92 -1.21 1.59
CA LYS A 169 -0.59 -0.69 1.34
C LYS A 169 -0.63 0.20 0.10
N LEU A 170 -0.36 1.49 0.30
CA LEU A 170 -0.26 2.46 -0.78
C LEU A 170 1.18 2.47 -1.31
N GLU A 171 1.38 1.96 -2.52
CA GLU A 171 2.67 2.01 -3.21
C GLU A 171 2.48 2.06 -4.72
N LYS A 172 3.46 2.65 -5.41
CA LYS A 172 3.59 2.60 -6.87
C LYS A 172 4.65 1.57 -7.26
N ARG A 173 4.54 1.01 -8.46
CA ARG A 173 5.61 0.26 -9.12
C ARG A 173 6.27 1.11 -10.19
N LEU A 174 7.33 0.58 -10.80
CA LEU A 174 7.98 1.20 -11.96
C LEU A 174 7.08 1.22 -13.19
N ASP A 175 6.21 0.21 -13.31
CA ASP A 175 5.31 0.05 -14.46
C ASP A 175 3.87 0.36 -14.09
N ASP A 176 3.14 0.98 -15.03
CA ASP A 176 1.71 1.25 -14.89
C ASP A 176 0.83 0.01 -15.10
N ASN A 177 1.39 -1.11 -15.57
CA ASN A 177 0.66 -2.34 -15.84
C ASN A 177 1.48 -3.57 -15.44
N LEU A 178 0.99 -4.33 -14.45
CA LEU A 178 1.66 -5.48 -13.85
C LEU A 178 1.11 -6.82 -14.35
N MET A 179 0.51 -6.86 -15.54
CA MET A 179 -0.01 -8.10 -16.13
C MET A 179 1.05 -9.20 -16.32
N TYR A 180 2.34 -8.84 -16.34
CA TYR A 180 3.44 -9.81 -16.37
C TYR A 180 3.57 -10.64 -15.09
N LEU A 181 2.92 -10.26 -13.98
CA LEU A 181 2.86 -11.05 -12.74
C LEU A 181 2.18 -12.42 -12.91
N ARG A 182 1.45 -12.62 -14.02
CA ARG A 182 0.90 -13.94 -14.42
C ARG A 182 2.00 -14.96 -14.76
N ASP A 183 3.07 -14.49 -15.38
CA ASP A 183 4.21 -15.29 -15.83
C ASP A 183 5.39 -15.23 -14.84
N ALA A 184 5.27 -14.45 -13.77
CA ALA A 184 6.26 -14.32 -12.72
C ALA A 184 6.23 -15.47 -11.70
N LEU A 185 7.24 -15.53 -10.83
CA LEU A 185 7.20 -16.42 -9.67
C LEU A 185 6.02 -16.07 -8.74
N PRO A 186 5.37 -17.08 -8.11
CA PRO A 186 4.24 -16.88 -7.20
C PRO A 186 4.48 -15.89 -6.07
N GLU A 187 5.72 -15.84 -5.55
CA GLU A 187 6.13 -15.02 -4.40
C GLU A 187 5.76 -13.54 -4.58
N TYR A 188 5.87 -12.99 -5.80
CA TYR A 188 5.59 -11.58 -6.07
C TYR A 188 4.09 -11.23 -6.13
N SER A 189 3.23 -12.24 -6.25
CA SER A 189 1.76 -12.08 -6.30
C SER A 189 1.06 -12.55 -5.03
N THR A 190 1.77 -13.23 -4.13
CA THR A 190 1.18 -13.84 -2.93
C THR A 190 1.08 -12.78 -1.84
N ILE A 191 -0.15 -12.51 -1.38
CA ILE A 191 -0.44 -11.52 -0.34
C ILE A 191 -1.31 -12.18 0.71
N ASP A 192 -0.94 -11.97 1.98
CA ASP A 192 -1.71 -12.43 3.12
C ASP A 192 -3.10 -11.76 3.15
N PRO A 193 -4.21 -12.53 3.08
CA PRO A 193 -5.57 -11.99 3.18
C PRO A 193 -5.85 -11.26 4.50
N GLU A 194 -5.12 -11.57 5.57
CA GLU A 194 -5.30 -10.97 6.90
C GLU A 194 -4.35 -9.80 7.17
N MET A 195 -3.62 -9.34 6.14
CA MET A 195 -2.71 -8.21 6.23
C MET A 195 -3.41 -6.95 6.79
N LYS A 196 -2.80 -6.36 7.83
CA LYS A 196 -3.25 -5.10 8.43
C LYS A 196 -2.84 -3.90 7.57
N PRO A 197 -3.65 -2.82 7.54
CA PRO A 197 -3.30 -1.63 6.78
C PRO A 197 -2.05 -0.95 7.35
N VAL A 198 -1.08 -0.69 6.48
CA VAL A 198 0.14 0.06 6.78
C VAL A 198 -0.20 1.55 6.79
N PRO A 199 0.09 2.29 7.88
CA PRO A 199 -0.17 3.71 7.93
C PRO A 199 0.71 4.46 6.92
N PHE A 200 0.13 5.39 6.18
CA PHE A 200 0.84 6.30 5.29
C PHE A 200 0.42 7.75 5.57
N SER A 201 1.32 8.69 5.34
CA SER A 201 1.04 10.13 5.46
C SER A 201 0.21 10.61 4.26
N PRO A 202 -0.96 11.24 4.45
CA PRO A 202 -1.76 11.75 3.35
C PRO A 202 -1.08 12.85 2.53
N THR A 203 -0.24 13.67 3.17
CA THR A 203 0.43 14.82 2.55
C THR A 203 1.71 14.44 1.79
N GLY A 204 2.32 13.30 2.13
CA GLY A 204 3.60 12.88 1.57
C GLY A 204 3.50 12.36 0.13
N GLU A 205 4.63 12.31 -0.55
CA GLU A 205 4.72 11.63 -1.84
C GLU A 205 4.50 10.12 -1.69
N VAL A 206 3.79 9.53 -2.65
CA VAL A 206 3.52 8.10 -2.64
C VAL A 206 4.81 7.32 -2.93
N PRO A 207 5.22 6.38 -2.06
CA PRO A 207 6.47 5.65 -2.24
C PRO A 207 6.43 4.78 -3.50
N VAL A 208 7.54 4.80 -4.26
CA VAL A 208 7.74 3.99 -5.47
C VAL A 208 8.62 2.79 -5.13
N ASN A 209 8.05 1.60 -5.26
CA ASN A 209 8.75 0.34 -5.04
C ASN A 209 9.48 -0.10 -6.33
N GLN A 210 10.80 0.00 -6.29
CA GLN A 210 11.71 -0.31 -7.42
C GLN A 210 12.06 -1.80 -7.55
N LEU A 211 11.38 -2.69 -6.80
CA LEU A 211 11.64 -4.13 -6.86
C LEU A 211 11.37 -4.68 -8.27
N LYS A 212 12.41 -5.27 -8.87
CA LYS A 212 12.33 -5.99 -10.15
C LYS A 212 12.04 -7.48 -9.93
N VAL A 213 11.10 -8.00 -10.71
CA VAL A 213 10.52 -9.33 -10.62
C VAL A 213 11.32 -10.37 -11.42
N ARG A 214 11.38 -11.60 -10.90
CA ARG A 214 11.89 -12.78 -11.60
C ARG A 214 10.76 -13.52 -12.33
N MET A 215 11.00 -13.81 -13.60
CA MET A 215 10.04 -14.51 -14.46
C MET A 215 10.22 -16.03 -14.38
N ARG A 216 9.17 -16.78 -14.68
CA ARG A 216 9.26 -18.22 -14.95
C ARG A 216 10.03 -18.46 -16.25
N PRO A 217 10.54 -19.68 -16.50
CA PRO A 217 11.04 -20.03 -17.83
C PRO A 217 9.94 -19.89 -18.89
N LYS A 218 10.34 -19.60 -20.14
CA LYS A 218 9.43 -19.52 -21.29
C LYS A 218 8.73 -20.88 -21.53
N PRO A 219 7.52 -20.90 -22.14
CA PRO A 219 6.79 -19.80 -22.75
C PRO A 219 5.99 -18.94 -21.76
N TRP A 220 5.85 -17.66 -22.08
CA TRP A 220 5.04 -16.68 -21.33
C TRP A 220 3.75 -16.36 -22.07
N SER A 221 2.77 -15.79 -21.36
CA SER A 221 1.51 -15.33 -21.94
C SER A 221 1.69 -14.25 -23.01
N LYS A 222 2.69 -13.38 -22.88
CA LYS A 222 3.05 -12.36 -23.86
C LYS A 222 4.56 -12.21 -24.00
N HIS A 223 4.96 -11.60 -25.10
CA HIS A 223 6.36 -11.23 -25.35
C HIS A 223 6.73 -9.93 -24.63
N TRP A 224 6.84 -10.01 -23.30
CA TRP A 224 7.16 -8.89 -22.42
C TRP A 224 8.50 -8.23 -22.73
N GLU A 225 9.41 -8.95 -23.38
CA GLU A 225 10.72 -8.44 -23.80
C GLU A 225 10.64 -7.38 -24.92
N ARG A 226 9.48 -7.21 -25.56
CA ARG A 226 9.34 -6.29 -26.69
C ARG A 226 9.27 -4.83 -26.21
N PRO A 227 10.00 -3.89 -26.85
CA PRO A 227 9.99 -2.47 -26.50
C PRO A 227 8.61 -1.81 -26.47
N LYS A 228 7.65 -2.34 -27.24
CA LYS A 228 6.25 -1.87 -27.24
C LYS A 228 5.61 -1.83 -25.84
N PHE A 229 5.98 -2.73 -24.94
CA PHE A 229 5.41 -2.77 -23.59
C PHE A 229 6.10 -1.80 -22.62
N ASN A 230 7.33 -1.36 -22.92
CA ASN A 230 8.13 -0.47 -22.08
C ASN A 230 8.20 -0.88 -20.59
N ILE A 231 8.47 -2.16 -20.32
CA ILE A 231 8.51 -2.71 -18.96
C ILE A 231 9.90 -2.56 -18.35
N GLN A 232 9.98 -1.93 -17.19
CA GLN A 232 11.19 -1.73 -16.39
C GLN A 232 11.27 -2.65 -15.17
N GLY A 233 10.12 -3.19 -14.72
CA GLY A 233 10.01 -4.03 -13.53
C GLY A 233 10.42 -5.49 -13.68
N ILE A 234 10.95 -5.93 -14.83
CA ILE A 234 11.39 -7.32 -15.05
C ILE A 234 12.92 -7.39 -15.05
N ARG A 235 13.49 -8.42 -14.40
CA ARG A 235 14.92 -8.75 -14.50
C ARG A 235 15.20 -9.60 -15.75
N PHE A 236 15.27 -8.97 -16.92
CA PHE A 236 15.52 -9.70 -18.18
C PHE A 236 16.88 -10.40 -18.22
N ASP A 237 17.90 -9.88 -17.53
CA ASP A 237 19.25 -10.47 -17.46
C ASP A 237 19.28 -11.91 -16.93
N GLN A 238 18.30 -12.27 -16.08
CA GLN A 238 18.23 -13.59 -15.46
C GLN A 238 17.45 -14.61 -16.29
N CYS A 239 16.62 -14.16 -17.24
CA CYS A 239 15.72 -15.02 -18.00
C CYS A 239 15.96 -15.02 -19.51
N LEU A 240 16.69 -14.04 -20.04
CA LEU A 240 16.96 -13.90 -21.47
C LEU A 240 18.45 -13.78 -21.76
N THR A 241 18.86 -14.28 -22.92
CA THR A 241 20.22 -14.10 -23.41
C THR A 241 20.37 -12.76 -24.16
N PRO A 242 21.58 -12.18 -24.23
CA PRO A 242 21.82 -10.93 -24.99
C PRO A 242 21.33 -11.02 -26.44
N ARG A 243 21.55 -12.16 -27.11
CA ARG A 243 21.05 -12.42 -28.47
C ARG A 243 19.52 -12.33 -28.59
N GLN A 244 18.79 -12.81 -27.58
CA GLN A 244 17.32 -12.71 -27.54
C GLN A 244 16.88 -11.26 -27.33
N MET A 245 17.58 -10.52 -26.47
CA MET A 245 17.33 -9.10 -26.23
C MET A 245 17.57 -8.25 -27.49
N GLU A 246 18.68 -8.47 -28.19
CA GLU A 246 18.95 -7.85 -29.50
C GLU A 246 17.84 -8.17 -30.51
N GLY A 247 17.38 -9.42 -30.54
CA GLY A 247 16.26 -9.84 -31.37
C GLY A 247 14.95 -9.11 -31.05
N ALA A 248 14.66 -8.86 -29.78
CA ALA A 248 13.51 -8.07 -29.35
C ALA A 248 13.66 -6.59 -29.73
N GLN A 249 14.87 -6.04 -29.59
CA GLN A 249 15.19 -4.65 -29.89
C GLN A 249 15.02 -4.31 -31.38
N LYS A 250 15.16 -5.29 -32.28
CA LYS A 250 14.84 -5.10 -33.72
C LYS A 250 13.41 -4.63 -33.99
N ARG A 251 12.48 -4.80 -33.02
CA ARG A 251 11.09 -4.31 -33.10
C ARG A 251 10.87 -2.96 -32.43
N ALA A 252 11.93 -2.31 -31.95
CA ALA A 252 11.83 -0.97 -31.37
C ALA A 252 11.33 0.02 -32.42
N GLN A 253 10.60 1.04 -31.96
CA GLN A 253 10.12 2.15 -32.78
C GLN A 253 10.57 3.46 -32.12
N PRO A 254 11.85 3.87 -32.28
CA PRO A 254 12.40 5.03 -31.57
C PRO A 254 11.69 6.34 -31.91
N TRP A 255 11.17 6.47 -33.13
CA TRP A 255 10.42 7.66 -33.57
C TRP A 255 9.13 7.90 -32.78
N LEU A 256 8.59 6.89 -32.09
CA LEU A 256 7.33 6.99 -31.36
C LEU A 256 7.44 7.87 -30.11
N GLU A 257 8.63 7.97 -29.51
CA GLU A 257 8.90 8.84 -28.37
C GLU A 257 8.86 10.32 -28.77
N TYR A 258 9.26 10.62 -30.01
CA TYR A 258 9.31 11.98 -30.55
C TYR A 258 8.05 12.37 -31.36
N ASP A 259 7.03 11.50 -31.37
CA ASP A 259 5.76 11.77 -32.07
C ASP A 259 4.85 12.67 -31.22
N MET A 260 5.12 13.99 -31.30
CA MET A 260 4.39 15.02 -30.56
C MET A 260 2.88 15.05 -30.91
N LEU A 261 2.47 14.58 -32.09
CA LEU A 261 1.05 14.55 -32.49
C LEU A 261 0.27 13.47 -31.73
N LYS A 262 0.96 12.42 -31.27
CA LYS A 262 0.36 11.35 -30.48
C LYS A 262 0.12 11.76 -29.03
N GLU A 263 0.85 12.73 -28.53
CA GLU A 263 0.70 13.24 -27.16
C GLU A 263 -0.71 13.77 -26.92
N TYR A 264 -1.18 13.63 -25.67
CA TYR A 264 -2.50 14.07 -25.24
C TYR A 264 -2.34 14.99 -24.04
N ASP A 265 -2.20 16.29 -24.30
CA ASP A 265 -2.17 17.31 -23.26
C ASP A 265 -3.53 17.41 -22.58
N THR A 266 -3.56 17.07 -21.30
CA THR A 266 -4.75 17.09 -20.45
C THR A 266 -4.67 18.14 -19.34
N SER A 267 -3.63 18.97 -19.31
CA SER A 267 -3.38 19.94 -18.23
C SER A 267 -4.59 20.84 -17.94
N LYS A 268 -5.07 21.56 -18.96
CA LYS A 268 -6.25 22.45 -18.88
C LYS A 268 -7.52 21.68 -18.50
N LEU A 269 -7.69 20.50 -19.08
CA LEU A 269 -8.85 19.65 -18.86
C LEU A 269 -8.89 19.09 -17.43
N GLN A 270 -7.74 18.71 -16.87
CA GLN A 270 -7.63 18.24 -15.49
C GLN A 270 -7.96 19.36 -14.50
N GLN A 271 -7.48 20.59 -14.75
CA GLN A 271 -7.83 21.75 -13.92
C GLN A 271 -9.34 22.03 -13.91
N GLN A 272 -9.98 21.99 -15.08
CA GLN A 272 -11.44 22.13 -15.21
C GLN A 272 -12.17 21.01 -14.46
N ILE A 273 -11.76 19.76 -14.62
CA ILE A 273 -12.35 18.62 -13.90
C ILE A 273 -12.24 18.80 -12.39
N LEU A 274 -11.06 19.19 -11.91
CA LEU A 274 -10.83 19.38 -10.47
C LEU A 274 -11.78 20.43 -9.89
N GLN A 275 -11.95 21.57 -10.56
CA GLN A 275 -12.89 22.60 -10.15
C GLN A 275 -14.33 22.07 -10.12
N GLU A 276 -14.76 21.35 -11.16
CA GLU A 276 -16.11 20.76 -11.19
C GLU A 276 -16.33 19.74 -10.07
N VAL A 277 -15.34 18.89 -9.79
CA VAL A 277 -15.42 17.88 -8.70
C VAL A 277 -15.45 18.56 -7.34
N GLU A 278 -14.62 19.58 -7.12
CA GLU A 278 -14.60 20.37 -5.87
C GLU A 278 -15.97 21.04 -5.63
N LEU A 279 -16.55 21.66 -6.66
CA LEU A 279 -17.88 22.29 -6.61
C LEU A 279 -18.97 21.26 -6.27
N GLU A 280 -19.05 20.15 -7.00
CA GLU A 280 -20.06 19.11 -6.78
C GLU A 280 -19.86 18.40 -5.43
N MET A 281 -18.63 18.30 -4.90
CA MET A 281 -18.38 17.74 -3.56
C MET A 281 -18.77 18.71 -2.43
N SER A 282 -18.66 20.02 -2.65
CA SER A 282 -19.07 21.05 -1.68
C SER A 282 -20.58 21.32 -1.64
N SER A 283 -21.29 21.00 -2.74
CA SER A 283 -22.75 21.15 -2.88
C SER A 283 -23.50 20.03 -2.17
#